data_AF-A0AAW0FNJ3-F1
#
_entry.id   AF-A0AAW0FNJ3-F1
#
_cell.length_a   1.000
_cell.length_b   1.000
_cell.length_c   1.000
_cell.angle_alpha   90.00
_cell.angle_beta   90.00
_cell.angle_gamma   90.00
#
_symmetry.space_group_name_H-M   'P 1'
#
loop_
_entity.id
_entity.type
_entity.pdbx_description
1 polymer ?
#
loop_
_entity_poly.entity_id
_entity_poly.type
_entity_poly.pdbx_seq_one_letter_code
_entity_poly.pdbx_strand_id
1 'polypeptide(L)'
;MAPPLKALFVPSNQVHIHPAPDEQPPLSFVIDLTSYVGNASVPLGLLLLGATISRLKVHAMPPGFWKTALAITATRLIILPIIGVGLTTGFYKGGWFGDDHLVRFISVLEFGLPNATALVYFTAFYTDPHLDDHLQMDCLAVCLIFAELLVTKDKLDNLKANEDLDAKTKVVTEEDTQELASLKKELASKDEDLTILKEQAEHLSNEYDATSSSVKSRKRFI
;
A
#
# COMPACT_ATOMS: atom_id res chain seq x y z
N MET A 1 34.26 9.61 -1.27
CA MET A 1 34.19 9.62 -2.76
C MET A 1 35.12 10.69 -3.28
N ALA A 2 35.87 10.44 -4.37
CA ALA A 2 36.71 11.46 -4.98
C ALA A 2 35.81 12.54 -5.66
N PRO A 3 35.94 13.83 -5.30
CA PRO A 3 35.09 14.91 -5.82
C PRO A 3 34.95 14.99 -7.35
N PRO A 4 36.00 14.79 -8.18
CA PRO A 4 35.86 14.88 -9.63
C PRO A 4 35.04 13.74 -10.26
N LEU A 5 35.02 12.55 -9.64
CA LEU A 5 34.22 11.44 -10.15
C LEU A 5 32.73 11.66 -9.91
N LYS A 6 32.35 12.30 -8.80
CA LYS A 6 30.95 12.60 -8.49
C LYS A 6 30.33 13.58 -9.49
N ALA A 7 31.12 14.56 -9.93
CA ALA A 7 30.70 15.59 -10.88
C ALA A 7 30.31 15.05 -12.26
N LEU A 8 30.72 13.82 -12.60
CA LEU A 8 30.31 13.15 -13.84
C LEU A 8 28.87 12.60 -13.79
N PHE A 9 28.38 12.24 -12.60
CA PHE A 9 27.08 11.58 -12.43
C PHE A 9 26.00 12.48 -11.82
N VAL A 10 26.39 13.46 -11.01
CA VAL A 10 25.47 14.31 -10.24
C VAL A 10 25.94 15.77 -10.35
N PRO A 11 25.01 16.74 -10.50
CA PRO A 11 25.38 18.15 -10.50
C PRO A 11 26.19 18.50 -9.25
N SER A 12 27.37 19.08 -9.45
CA SER A 12 28.27 19.45 -8.34
C SER A 12 28.94 20.78 -8.63
N ASN A 13 28.98 21.64 -7.61
CA ASN A 13 29.65 22.95 -7.69
C ASN A 13 31.16 22.87 -7.36
N GLN A 14 31.72 21.67 -7.20
CA GLN A 14 33.07 21.46 -6.69
C GLN A 14 34.12 21.37 -7.81
N VAL A 15 33.75 20.91 -9.01
CA VAL A 15 34.63 20.76 -10.17
C VAL A 15 33.85 21.13 -11.43
N HIS A 16 34.40 22.01 -12.26
CA HIS A 16 33.76 22.43 -13.51
C HIS A 16 34.08 21.42 -14.62
N ILE A 17 33.08 20.64 -15.03
CA ILE A 17 33.12 19.74 -16.19
C ILE A 17 32.10 20.27 -17.19
N HIS A 18 32.47 20.31 -18.48
CA HIS A 18 31.53 20.75 -19.52
C HIS A 18 30.27 19.85 -19.51
N PRO A 19 29.07 20.44 -19.45
CA PRO A 19 27.83 19.69 -19.51
C PRO A 19 27.69 19.00 -20.87
N ALA A 20 26.94 17.90 -20.88
CA ALA A 20 26.53 17.24 -22.10
C ALA A 20 25.51 18.11 -22.87
N PRO A 21 25.19 17.78 -24.15
CA PRO A 21 24.28 18.58 -24.99
C PRO A 21 22.85 18.76 -24.44
N ASP A 22 22.51 18.03 -23.37
CA ASP A 22 21.26 18.04 -22.61
C ASP A 22 21.34 18.88 -21.32
N GLU A 23 22.41 19.66 -21.14
CA GLU A 23 22.70 20.48 -19.95
C GLU A 23 22.89 19.67 -18.65
N GLN A 24 23.07 18.35 -18.74
CA GLN A 24 23.28 17.46 -17.60
C GLN A 24 24.74 16.98 -17.47
N PRO A 25 25.12 16.41 -16.30
CA PRO A 25 26.42 15.75 -16.15
C PRO A 25 26.64 14.67 -17.22
N PRO A 26 27.86 14.52 -17.78
CA PRO A 26 28.10 13.63 -18.92
C PRO A 26 27.70 12.15 -18.74
N LEU A 27 27.66 11.65 -17.50
CA LEU A 27 27.30 10.29 -17.14
C LEU A 27 25.95 10.21 -16.39
N SER A 28 25.11 11.26 -16.40
CA SER A 28 23.78 11.22 -15.77
C SER A 28 22.91 10.10 -16.36
N PHE A 29 23.03 9.82 -17.66
CA PHE A 29 22.30 8.73 -18.32
C PHE A 29 22.54 7.35 -17.67
N VAL A 30 23.71 7.12 -17.07
CA VAL A 30 24.02 5.87 -16.36
C VAL A 30 23.21 5.78 -15.05
N ILE A 31 23.07 6.90 -14.34
CA ILE A 31 22.23 6.98 -13.14
C ILE A 31 20.76 6.78 -13.51
N ASP A 32 20.30 7.42 -14.58
CA ASP A 32 18.92 7.28 -15.05
C ASP A 32 18.63 5.85 -15.50
N LEU A 33 19.53 5.23 -16.27
CA LEU A 33 19.42 3.82 -16.68
C LEU A 33 19.38 2.90 -15.46
N THR A 34 20.29 3.08 -14.49
CA THR A 34 20.37 2.23 -13.29
C THR A 34 19.13 2.41 -12.42
N SER A 35 18.62 3.64 -12.31
CA SER A 35 17.40 3.95 -11.55
C SER A 35 16.17 3.35 -12.22
N TYR A 36 16.08 3.42 -13.55
CA TYR A 36 15.01 2.79 -14.32
C TYR A 36 15.01 1.26 -14.14
N VAL A 37 16.17 0.62 -14.28
CA VAL A 37 16.32 -0.83 -14.07
C VAL A 37 16.05 -1.21 -12.61
N GLY A 38 16.52 -0.40 -11.66
CA GLY A 38 16.26 -0.58 -10.23
C GLY A 38 14.77 -0.56 -9.89
N ASN A 39 14.03 0.42 -10.43
CA ASN A 39 12.58 0.52 -10.27
C ASN A 39 11.84 -0.65 -10.93
N ALA A 40 12.35 -1.18 -12.04
CA ALA A 40 11.79 -2.35 -12.72
C ALA A 40 12.08 -3.68 -11.98
N SER A 41 13.09 -3.73 -11.10
CA SER A 41 13.51 -4.98 -10.44
C SER A 41 12.41 -5.61 -9.57
N VAL A 42 11.63 -4.78 -8.87
CA VAL A 42 10.52 -5.22 -8.00
C VAL A 42 9.39 -5.87 -8.80
N PRO A 43 8.79 -5.21 -9.82
CA PRO A 43 7.75 -5.84 -10.63
C PRO A 43 8.26 -7.04 -11.44
N LEU A 44 9.51 -7.03 -11.92
CA LEU A 44 10.10 -8.20 -12.58
C LEU A 44 10.22 -9.40 -11.62
N GLY A 45 10.59 -9.17 -10.36
CA GLY A 45 10.62 -10.19 -9.32
C GLY A 45 9.23 -10.81 -9.07
N LEU A 46 8.19 -9.97 -9.01
CA LEU A 46 6.80 -10.44 -8.88
C LEU A 46 6.31 -11.20 -10.11
N LEU A 47 6.71 -10.79 -11.32
CA LEU A 47 6.38 -11.51 -12.56
C LEU A 47 7.02 -12.89 -12.58
N LEU A 48 8.30 -13.00 -12.19
CA LEU A 48 9.00 -14.28 -12.07
C LEU A 48 8.32 -15.21 -11.05
N LEU A 49 7.93 -14.66 -9.89
CA LEU A 49 7.17 -15.38 -8.88
C LEU A 49 5.87 -15.95 -9.48
N GLY A 50 5.09 -15.11 -10.18
CA GLY A 50 3.86 -15.55 -10.86
C GLY A 50 4.11 -16.62 -11.93
N ALA A 51 5.17 -16.49 -12.72
CA ALA A 51 5.56 -17.48 -13.72
C ALA A 51 5.94 -18.83 -13.08
N THR A 52 6.61 -18.83 -11.92
CA THR A 52 6.94 -20.06 -11.21
C THR A 52 5.73 -20.74 -10.59
N ILE A 53 4.77 -19.98 -10.07
CA ILE A 53 3.49 -20.52 -9.60
C ILE A 53 2.70 -21.12 -10.78
N SER A 54 2.71 -20.46 -11.93
CA SER A 54 2.00 -20.95 -13.13
C SER A 54 2.57 -22.25 -13.69
N ARG A 55 3.84 -22.58 -13.44
CA ARG A 55 4.47 -23.82 -13.91
C ARG A 55 4.33 -24.99 -12.94
N LEU A 56 3.73 -24.77 -11.76
CA LEU A 56 3.64 -25.77 -10.70
C LEU A 56 2.79 -26.99 -11.10
N LYS A 57 3.39 -28.19 -11.11
CA LYS A 57 2.66 -29.46 -11.23
C LYS A 57 2.40 -30.03 -9.83
N VAL A 58 1.24 -29.73 -9.25
CA VAL A 58 0.84 -30.13 -7.88
C VAL A 58 0.84 -31.65 -7.67
N HIS A 59 0.70 -32.45 -8.73
CA HIS A 59 0.60 -33.91 -8.66
C HIS A 59 1.94 -34.66 -8.52
N ALA A 60 3.09 -34.00 -8.74
CA ALA A 60 4.41 -34.65 -8.69
C ALA A 60 5.08 -34.60 -7.30
N MET A 61 4.39 -34.11 -6.27
CA MET A 61 5.01 -33.85 -4.98
C MET A 61 5.17 -35.12 -4.11
N PRO A 62 6.35 -35.30 -3.47
CA PRO A 62 6.54 -36.36 -2.50
C PRO A 62 5.59 -36.19 -1.30
N PRO A 63 4.95 -37.26 -0.81
CA PRO A 63 4.02 -37.19 0.30
C PRO A 63 4.74 -36.69 1.56
N GLY A 64 4.26 -35.58 2.13
CA GLY A 64 4.82 -34.97 3.35
C GLY A 64 5.67 -33.71 3.15
N PHE A 65 5.90 -33.27 1.90
CA PHE A 65 6.69 -32.06 1.59
C PHE A 65 6.16 -30.78 2.27
N TRP A 66 4.86 -30.73 2.58
CA TRP A 66 4.24 -29.61 3.28
C TRP A 66 4.89 -29.28 4.64
N LYS A 67 5.35 -30.30 5.38
CA LYS A 67 6.06 -30.09 6.66
C LYS A 67 7.39 -29.37 6.45
N THR A 68 8.11 -29.72 5.39
CA THR A 68 9.39 -29.10 5.03
C THR A 68 9.18 -27.65 4.58
N ALA A 69 8.16 -27.40 3.76
CA ALA A 69 7.80 -26.04 3.34
C ALA A 69 7.46 -25.15 4.55
N LEU A 70 6.67 -25.66 5.50
CA LEU A 70 6.36 -24.95 6.73
C LEU A 70 7.60 -24.71 7.61
N ALA A 71 8.48 -25.71 7.76
CA ALA A 71 9.69 -25.60 8.56
C ALA A 71 10.70 -24.58 8.00
N ILE A 72 10.88 -24.55 6.67
CA ILE A 72 11.75 -23.57 5.98
C ILE A 72 11.21 -22.16 6.20
N THR A 73 9.90 -21.98 6.02
CA THR A 73 9.24 -20.68 6.21
C THR A 73 9.32 -20.21 7.66
N ALA A 74 9.08 -21.09 8.64
CA ALA A 74 9.21 -20.76 10.06
C ALA A 74 10.65 -20.41 10.45
N THR A 75 11.64 -21.16 9.94
CA THR A 75 13.06 -20.87 10.16
C THR A 75 13.42 -19.48 9.61
N ARG A 76 12.90 -19.14 8.44
CA ARG A 76 13.15 -17.84 7.79
C ARG A 76 12.43 -16.67 8.45
N LEU A 77 11.21 -16.85 8.95
CA LEU A 77 10.41 -15.78 9.57
C LEU A 77 10.67 -15.60 11.06
N ILE A 78 11.26 -16.60 11.74
CA ILE A 78 11.48 -16.57 13.19
C ILE A 78 12.98 -16.63 13.51
N ILE A 79 13.67 -17.67 13.03
CA ILE A 79 15.08 -17.91 13.41
C ILE A 79 16.00 -16.86 12.76
N LEU A 80 15.83 -16.58 11.46
CA LEU A 80 16.67 -15.61 10.74
C LEU A 80 16.56 -14.18 11.32
N PRO A 81 15.36 -13.62 11.61
CA PRO A 81 15.23 -12.29 12.18
C PRO A 81 15.84 -12.20 13.58
N ILE A 82 15.69 -13.24 14.41
CA ILE A 82 16.32 -13.28 15.75
C ILE A 82 17.84 -13.22 15.63
N ILE A 83 18.41 -14.04 14.73
CA ILE A 83 19.85 -14.03 14.46
C ILE A 83 20.29 -12.67 13.88
N GLY A 84 19.49 -12.10 12.98
CA GLY A 84 19.74 -10.79 12.36
C GLY A 84 19.78 -9.65 13.37
N VAL A 85 18.82 -9.60 14.30
CA VAL A 85 18.81 -8.63 15.40
C VAL A 85 20.03 -8.83 16.31
N GLY A 86 20.42 -10.07 16.57
CA GLY A 86 21.63 -10.39 17.33
C GLY A 86 22.90 -9.88 16.66
N LEU A 87 23.08 -10.20 15.37
CA LEU A 87 24.24 -9.79 14.56
C LEU A 87 24.35 -8.27 14.42
N THR A 88 23.25 -7.61 14.08
CA THR A 88 23.22 -6.13 13.95
C THR A 88 23.46 -5.44 15.29
N THR A 89 22.99 -6.01 16.40
CA THR A 89 23.33 -5.50 17.74
C THR A 89 24.82 -5.72 18.06
N GLY A 90 25.40 -6.84 17.63
CA GLY A 90 26.83 -7.11 17.74
C GLY A 90 27.68 -6.10 16.97
N PHE A 91 27.34 -5.84 15.70
CA PHE A 91 28.03 -4.84 14.87
C PHE A 91 27.84 -3.41 15.40
N TYR A 92 26.69 -3.10 16.00
CA TYR A 92 26.49 -1.82 16.68
C TYR A 92 27.45 -1.65 17.86
N LYS A 93 27.57 -2.66 18.73
CA LYS A 93 28.54 -2.63 19.84
C LYS A 93 30.00 -2.60 19.37
N GLY A 94 30.30 -3.18 18.20
CA GLY A 94 31.61 -3.13 17.55
C GLY A 94 31.93 -1.81 16.85
N GLY A 95 31.03 -0.82 16.87
CA GLY A 95 31.24 0.49 16.25
C GLY A 95 31.16 0.50 14.72
N TRP A 96 30.67 -0.57 14.09
CA TRP A 96 30.62 -0.72 12.63
C TRP A 96 29.59 0.19 11.95
N PHE A 97 28.53 0.57 12.65
CA PHE A 97 27.46 1.42 12.11
C PHE A 97 27.70 2.93 12.27
N GLY A 98 28.75 3.34 12.99
CA GLY A 98 28.98 4.75 13.28
C GLY A 98 27.78 5.41 13.97
N ASP A 99 27.49 6.66 13.61
CA ASP A 99 26.34 7.45 14.09
C ASP A 99 25.09 7.29 13.20
N ASP A 100 25.15 6.45 12.15
CA ASP A 100 24.07 6.32 11.19
C ASP A 100 23.06 5.26 11.63
N HIS A 101 22.00 5.73 12.29
CA HIS A 101 20.89 4.89 12.73
C HIS A 101 20.09 4.28 11.56
N LEU A 102 20.14 4.88 10.37
CA LEU A 102 19.43 4.39 9.20
C LEU A 102 20.07 3.10 8.68
N VAL A 103 21.41 3.04 8.64
CA VAL A 103 22.13 1.82 8.22
C VAL A 103 21.83 0.66 9.16
N ARG A 104 21.78 0.92 10.48
CA ARG A 104 21.37 -0.09 11.46
C ARG A 104 19.94 -0.58 11.23
N PHE A 105 19.02 0.33 10.95
CA PHE A 105 17.61 0.00 10.70
C PHE A 105 17.44 -0.84 9.43
N ILE A 106 18.03 -0.42 8.31
CA ILE A 106 17.98 -1.17 7.04
C ILE A 106 18.60 -2.55 7.21
N SER A 107 19.72 -2.65 7.93
CA SER A 107 20.37 -3.94 8.20
C SER A 107 19.47 -4.89 8.98
N VAL A 108 18.72 -4.42 9.98
CA VAL A 108 17.75 -5.24 10.72
C VAL A 108 16.57 -5.63 9.84
N LEU A 109 16.07 -4.69 9.02
CA LEU A 109 14.96 -4.96 8.11
C LEU A 109 15.32 -6.07 7.12
N GLU A 110 16.52 -6.08 6.53
CA GLU A 110 16.93 -7.07 5.54
C GLU A 110 16.78 -8.52 6.04
N PHE A 111 17.04 -8.78 7.33
CA PHE A 111 16.86 -10.10 7.93
C PHE A 111 15.40 -10.50 8.17
N GLY A 112 14.48 -9.54 8.13
CA GLY A 112 13.03 -9.75 8.28
C GLY A 112 12.24 -9.79 6.98
N LEU A 113 12.89 -9.55 5.83
CA LEU A 113 12.20 -9.56 4.54
C LEU A 113 11.83 -11.00 4.09
N PRO A 114 10.70 -11.18 3.38
CA PRO A 114 10.30 -12.46 2.83
C PRO A 114 11.28 -12.98 1.77
N ASN A 115 11.16 -14.27 1.43
CA ASN A 115 12.11 -15.03 0.61
C ASN A 115 12.57 -14.26 -0.65
N ALA A 116 13.89 -14.14 -0.81
CA ALA A 116 14.47 -13.45 -1.96
C ALA A 116 14.12 -14.17 -3.27
N THR A 117 13.65 -13.39 -4.25
CA THR A 117 13.46 -13.84 -5.64
C THR A 117 14.74 -14.42 -6.26
N ALA A 118 15.92 -14.04 -5.74
CA ALA A 118 17.21 -14.66 -6.04
C ALA A 118 17.21 -16.19 -5.96
N LEU A 119 16.51 -16.77 -4.98
CA LEU A 119 16.44 -18.24 -4.84
C LEU A 119 15.73 -18.88 -6.05
N VAL A 120 14.69 -18.22 -6.56
CA VAL A 120 13.96 -18.67 -7.75
C VAL A 120 14.89 -18.66 -8.96
N TYR A 121 15.68 -17.59 -9.13
CA TYR A 121 16.65 -17.50 -10.22
C TYR A 121 17.68 -18.62 -10.15
N PHE A 122 18.29 -18.85 -8.99
CA PHE A 122 19.26 -19.93 -8.85
C PHE A 122 18.64 -21.29 -9.14
N THR A 123 17.47 -21.59 -8.57
CA THR A 123 16.80 -22.86 -8.85
C THR A 123 16.43 -23.00 -10.32
N ALA A 124 16.00 -21.93 -10.99
CA ALA A 124 15.71 -21.96 -12.43
C ALA A 124 16.96 -22.18 -13.29
N PHE A 125 18.11 -21.58 -12.92
CA PHE A 125 19.37 -21.79 -13.65
C PHE A 125 19.95 -23.20 -13.47
N TYR A 126 19.78 -23.79 -12.30
CA TYR A 126 20.29 -25.14 -12.00
C TYR A 126 19.30 -26.26 -12.35
N THR A 127 18.07 -25.93 -12.74
CA THR A 127 17.09 -26.91 -13.25
C THR A 127 17.32 -27.11 -14.74
N ASP A 128 17.48 -28.37 -15.17
CA ASP A 128 17.61 -28.71 -16.59
C ASP A 128 16.30 -28.41 -17.34
N PRO A 129 16.31 -27.53 -18.37
CA PRO A 129 15.11 -27.17 -19.12
C PRO A 129 14.60 -28.29 -20.05
N HIS A 130 15.38 -29.36 -20.25
CA HIS A 130 15.04 -30.46 -21.15
C HIS A 130 14.46 -31.69 -20.44
N LEU A 131 14.39 -31.67 -19.11
CA LEU A 131 13.85 -32.77 -18.31
C LEU A 131 12.36 -32.55 -18.04
N ASP A 132 11.48 -33.51 -18.38
CA ASP A 132 10.01 -33.34 -18.24
C ASP A 132 9.54 -33.18 -16.77
N ASP A 133 10.37 -33.61 -15.82
CA ASP A 133 10.15 -33.52 -14.38
C ASP A 133 11.05 -32.46 -13.73
N HIS A 134 10.45 -31.35 -13.28
CA HIS A 134 11.13 -30.23 -12.63
C HIS A 134 10.86 -30.19 -11.12
N LEU A 135 11.09 -31.31 -10.43
CA LEU A 135 10.78 -31.48 -9.00
C LEU A 135 11.34 -30.35 -8.11
N GLN A 136 12.55 -29.85 -8.40
CA GLN A 136 13.16 -28.76 -7.62
C GLN A 136 12.40 -27.44 -7.74
N MET A 137 11.93 -27.11 -8.95
CA MET A 137 11.17 -25.89 -9.21
C MET A 137 9.77 -25.99 -8.59
N ASP A 138 9.14 -27.16 -8.65
CA ASP A 138 7.85 -27.43 -8.00
C ASP A 138 7.94 -27.32 -6.46
N CYS A 139 8.98 -27.92 -5.86
CA CYS A 139 9.25 -27.80 -4.42
C CYS A 139 9.46 -26.34 -3.99
N LEU A 140 10.21 -25.57 -4.78
CA LEU A 140 10.44 -24.15 -4.51
C LEU A 140 9.15 -23.33 -4.64
N ALA A 141 8.37 -23.54 -5.69
CA ALA A 141 7.09 -22.85 -5.89
C ALA A 141 6.12 -23.10 -4.72
N VAL A 142 6.08 -24.33 -4.18
CA VAL A 142 5.25 -24.66 -3.02
C VAL A 142 5.72 -23.95 -1.75
N CYS A 143 7.04 -23.90 -1.51
CA CYS A 143 7.61 -23.12 -0.40
C CYS A 143 7.25 -21.63 -0.50
N LEU A 144 7.27 -21.07 -1.71
CA LEU A 144 6.92 -19.67 -1.97
C LEU A 144 5.45 -19.39 -1.73
N ILE A 145 4.55 -20.25 -2.23
CA ILE A 145 3.11 -20.14 -1.97
C ILE A 145 2.83 -20.17 -0.47
N PHE A 146 3.49 -21.07 0.29
CA PHE A 146 3.31 -21.12 1.74
C PHE A 146 3.79 -19.86 2.46
N ALA A 147 4.92 -19.30 2.02
CA ALA A 147 5.44 -18.06 2.60
C ALA A 147 4.50 -16.87 2.32
N GLU A 148 4.09 -16.68 1.06
CA GLU A 148 3.20 -15.58 0.66
C GLU A 148 1.81 -15.71 1.31
N LEU A 149 1.29 -16.92 1.48
CA LEU A 149 0.00 -17.16 2.11
C LEU A 149 0.04 -16.84 3.61
N LEU A 150 1.14 -17.16 4.31
CA LEU A 150 1.31 -16.76 5.72
C LEU A 150 1.39 -15.24 5.87
N VAL A 151 2.14 -14.56 5.01
CA VAL A 151 2.23 -13.08 5.03
C VAL A 151 0.87 -12.45 4.69
N THR A 152 0.16 -12.99 3.71
CA THR A 152 -1.17 -12.50 3.32
C THR A 152 -2.20 -12.75 4.43
N LYS A 153 -2.12 -13.90 5.10
CA LYS A 153 -2.96 -14.20 6.25
C LYS A 153 -2.68 -13.25 7.41
N ASP A 154 -1.42 -12.97 7.71
CA ASP A 154 -1.04 -11.99 8.72
C ASP A 154 -1.59 -10.59 8.36
N LYS A 155 -1.49 -10.16 7.10
CA LYS A 155 -2.13 -8.92 6.64
C LYS A 155 -3.65 -8.93 6.81
N LEU A 156 -4.31 -10.03 6.47
CA LEU A 156 -5.75 -10.17 6.63
C LEU A 156 -6.16 -10.11 8.10
N ASP A 157 -5.40 -10.76 8.98
CA ASP A 157 -5.65 -10.76 10.42
C ASP A 157 -5.43 -9.35 11.02
N ASN A 158 -4.41 -8.62 10.55
CA ASN A 158 -4.22 -7.21 10.90
C ASN A 158 -5.34 -6.30 10.36
N LEU A 159 -5.83 -6.53 9.14
CA LEU A 159 -6.96 -5.76 8.59
C LEU A 159 -8.24 -5.99 9.40
N LYS A 160 -8.53 -7.24 9.77
CA LYS A 160 -9.69 -7.58 10.62
C LYS A 160 -9.56 -6.99 12.02
N ALA A 161 -8.37 -7.05 12.62
CA ALA A 161 -8.13 -6.44 13.93
C ALA A 161 -8.35 -4.91 13.90
N ASN A 162 -8.00 -4.24 12.79
CA ASN A 162 -8.27 -2.82 12.60
C ASN A 162 -9.76 -2.54 12.32
N GLU A 163 -10.46 -3.41 11.59
CA GLU A 163 -11.91 -3.32 11.37
C GLU A 163 -12.68 -3.47 12.69
N ASP A 164 -12.27 -4.40 13.57
CA ASP A 164 -12.84 -4.56 14.91
C ASP A 164 -12.54 -3.34 15.81
N LEU A 165 -11.40 -2.68 15.62
CA LEU A 165 -11.05 -1.43 16.30
C LEU A 165 -11.90 -0.24 15.81
N ASP A 166 -12.16 -0.14 14.51
CA ASP A 166 -13.03 0.87 13.92
C ASP A 166 -14.49 0.64 14.34
N ALA A 167 -14.94 -0.61 14.36
CA ALA A 167 -16.25 -0.99 14.90
C ALA A 167 -16.38 -0.62 16.39
N LYS A 168 -15.35 -0.87 17.19
CA LYS A 168 -15.34 -0.50 18.62
C LYS A 168 -15.24 1.02 18.84
N THR A 169 -14.55 1.74 17.95
CA THR A 169 -14.47 3.22 17.97
C THR A 169 -15.80 3.84 17.55
N LYS A 170 -16.50 3.24 16.57
CA LYS A 170 -17.88 3.60 16.22
C LYS A 170 -18.85 3.37 17.37
N VAL A 171 -18.69 2.30 18.14
CA VAL A 171 -19.50 2.06 19.36
C VAL A 171 -19.19 3.09 20.46
N VAL A 172 -17.96 3.62 20.55
CA VAL A 172 -17.64 4.77 21.43
C VAL A 172 -18.22 6.08 20.90
N THR A 173 -18.53 6.17 19.59
CA THR A 173 -19.23 7.31 18.98
C THR A 173 -20.77 7.22 19.14
N GLU A 174 -21.30 6.28 19.93
CA GLU A 174 -22.74 6.18 20.19
C GLU A 174 -23.27 7.24 21.16
N GLU A 175 -22.44 8.02 21.86
CA GLU A 175 -22.90 9.22 22.58
C GLU A 175 -23.44 10.31 21.61
N ASP A 176 -22.93 10.40 20.37
CA ASP A 176 -23.43 11.33 19.36
C ASP A 176 -24.74 10.86 18.68
N THR A 177 -25.18 9.62 18.94
CA THR A 177 -26.41 9.08 18.33
C THR A 177 -27.67 9.68 18.96
N GLN A 178 -27.60 10.17 20.20
CA GLN A 178 -28.71 10.89 20.84
C GLN A 178 -28.86 12.33 20.33
N GLU A 179 -27.76 13.04 20.05
CA GLU A 179 -27.81 14.40 19.49
C GLU A 179 -28.26 14.40 18.02
N LEU A 180 -27.82 13.45 17.20
CA LEU A 180 -28.30 13.35 15.82
C LEU A 180 -29.78 12.96 15.72
N ALA A 181 -30.30 12.21 16.70
CA ALA A 181 -31.73 11.87 16.75
C ALA A 181 -32.60 13.07 17.14
N SER A 182 -32.16 13.92 18.08
CA SER A 182 -32.88 15.15 18.44
C SER A 182 -32.82 16.18 17.31
N LEU A 183 -31.66 16.35 16.65
CA LEU A 183 -31.48 17.26 15.53
C LEU A 183 -32.30 16.86 14.29
N LYS A 184 -32.42 15.56 13.98
CA LYS A 184 -33.31 15.09 12.90
C LYS A 184 -34.78 15.35 13.19
N LYS A 185 -35.19 15.21 14.47
CA LYS A 185 -36.56 15.50 14.89
C LYS A 185 -36.88 17.00 14.80
N GLU A 186 -35.92 17.86 15.16
CA GLU A 186 -36.06 19.31 15.03
C GLU A 186 -36.06 19.77 13.55
N LEU A 187 -35.24 19.15 12.70
CA LEU A 187 -35.23 19.46 11.27
C LEU A 187 -36.56 19.07 10.60
N ALA A 188 -37.14 17.93 10.98
CA ALA A 188 -38.45 17.50 10.49
C ALA A 188 -39.58 18.47 10.90
N SER A 189 -39.55 19.01 12.12
CA SER A 189 -40.55 20.01 12.52
C SER A 189 -40.37 21.33 11.75
N LYS A 190 -39.13 21.76 11.52
CA LYS A 190 -38.84 22.99 10.77
C LYS A 190 -39.24 22.90 9.30
N ASP A 191 -39.15 21.73 8.67
CA ASP A 191 -39.64 21.52 7.30
C ASP A 191 -41.18 21.62 7.23
N GLU A 192 -41.89 21.07 8.22
CA GLU A 192 -43.36 21.16 8.31
C GLU A 192 -43.80 22.63 8.50
N ASP A 193 -43.14 23.37 9.40
CA ASP A 193 -43.39 24.80 9.59
C ASP A 193 -43.13 25.61 8.31
N LEU A 194 -42.09 25.27 7.54
CA LEU A 194 -41.79 25.90 6.25
C LEU A 194 -42.87 25.64 5.19
N THR A 195 -43.47 24.44 5.19
CA THR A 195 -44.58 24.15 4.27
C THR A 195 -45.83 24.95 4.61
N ILE A 196 -46.16 25.08 5.89
CA ILE A 196 -47.31 25.87 6.35
C ILE A 196 -47.10 27.35 6.01
N LEU A 197 -45.89 27.88 6.24
CA LEU A 197 -45.57 29.28 5.91
C LEU A 197 -45.66 29.55 4.41
N LYS A 198 -45.26 28.60 3.56
CA LYS A 198 -45.42 28.73 2.10
C LYS A 198 -46.89 28.74 1.69
N GLU A 199 -47.70 27.85 2.24
CA GLU A 199 -49.15 27.84 1.95
C GLU A 199 -49.84 29.11 2.42
N GLN A 200 -49.49 29.62 3.61
CA GLN A 200 -50.00 30.90 4.11
C GLN A 200 -49.60 32.07 3.21
N ALA A 201 -48.34 32.11 2.76
CA ALA A 201 -47.87 33.15 1.85
C ALA A 201 -48.59 33.09 0.49
N GLU A 202 -48.85 31.89 -0.04
CA GLU A 202 -49.59 31.71 -1.29
C GLU A 202 -51.06 32.13 -1.14
N HIS A 203 -51.71 31.77 -0.03
CA HIS A 203 -53.07 32.23 0.28
C HIS A 203 -53.15 33.76 0.39
N LEU A 204 -52.21 34.39 1.10
CA LEU A 204 -52.13 35.85 1.24
C LEU A 204 -51.86 36.54 -0.10
N SER A 205 -51.03 35.97 -0.97
CA SER A 205 -50.82 36.48 -2.33
C SER A 205 -52.11 36.44 -3.14
N ASN A 206 -52.83 35.31 -3.10
CA ASN A 206 -54.10 35.15 -3.81
C ASN A 206 -55.17 36.11 -3.28
N GLU A 207 -55.23 36.33 -1.97
CA GLU A 207 -56.15 37.28 -1.34
C GLU A 207 -55.80 38.74 -1.71
N TYR A 208 -54.51 39.07 -1.81
CA TYR A 208 -54.05 40.37 -2.30
C TYR A 208 -54.46 40.61 -3.75
N ASP A 209 -54.25 39.62 -4.64
CA ASP A 209 -54.64 39.73 -6.06
C ASP A 209 -56.16 39.80 -6.26
N ALA A 210 -56.93 39.05 -5.46
CA ALA A 210 -58.39 39.13 -5.44
C ALA A 210 -58.87 40.53 -4.97
N THR A 211 -58.23 41.10 -3.96
CA THR A 211 -58.56 42.44 -3.46
C THR A 211 -58.15 43.53 -4.46
N SER A 212 -56.97 43.41 -5.08
CA SER A 212 -56.46 44.31 -6.11
C SER A 212 -57.37 44.34 -7.34
N SER A 213 -57.82 43.17 -7.81
CA SER A 213 -58.76 43.06 -8.93
C SER A 213 -60.15 43.63 -8.61
N SER A 214 -60.66 43.44 -7.39
CA SER A 214 -61.89 44.06 -6.90
C SER A 214 -61.80 45.59 -6.87
N VAL A 215 -60.69 46.15 -6.39
CA VAL A 215 -60.42 47.61 -6.41
C VAL A 215 -60.34 48.15 -7.84
N LYS A 216 -59.72 47.41 -8.77
CA LYS A 216 -59.58 47.79 -10.18
C LYS A 216 -60.92 47.74 -10.95
N SER A 217 -61.83 46.85 -10.56
CA SER A 217 -63.20 46.80 -11.11
C SER A 217 -64.09 47.91 -10.52
N ARG A 218 -63.92 48.26 -9.24
CA ARG A 218 -64.71 49.32 -8.59
C ARG A 218 -64.35 50.73 -9.12
N LYS A 219 -63.11 50.96 -9.57
CA LYS A 219 -62.69 52.20 -10.27
C LYS A 219 -63.22 52.34 -11.70
N ARG A 220 -63.81 51.28 -12.29
CA ARG A 220 -64.30 51.30 -13.68
C ARG A 220 -65.78 51.67 -13.80
N PHE A 221 -66.45 51.92 -12.67
CA PHE A 221 -67.88 52.23 -12.56
C PHE A 221 -68.16 53.60 -11.90
N ILE A 222 -67.17 54.51 -11.87
CA ILE A 222 -67.33 55.93 -11.49
C ILE A 222 -66.77 56.79 -12.61
#